data_AF-A0A5N3XVF2-F1
#
_entry.id   AF-A0A5N3XVF2-F1
#
_cell.length_a   1.000
_cell.length_b   1.000
_cell.length_c   1.000
_cell.angle_alpha   90.00
_cell.angle_beta   90.00
_cell.angle_gamma   90.00
#
_symmetry.space_group_name_H-M   'P 1'
#
loop_
_entity.id
_entity.type
_entity.pdbx_description
1 polymer ?
#
loop_
_entity_poly.entity_id
_entity_poly.type
_entity_poly.pdbx_seq_one_letter_code
_entity_poly.pdbx_strand_id
1 'polypeptide(L)'
;MHAQQFSWICLLTFGERLTHPDRSIYLFWTNEHWLVDDMFIFQNTGFTKVVGNRFLVCVDCEIGPIGCHCLDDKNSFYVSLEWVFHD
;
A
#
# COMPACT_ATOMS: atom_id res chain seq x y z
N MET A 1 -12.78 13.16 -3.58
CA MET A 1 -13.34 11.93 -3.00
C MET A 1 -12.72 11.76 -1.62
N HIS A 2 -13.55 11.76 -0.57
CA HIS A 2 -13.09 11.77 0.82
C HIS A 2 -12.49 10.40 1.19
N ALA A 3 -11.35 10.45 1.87
CA ALA A 3 -10.54 9.39 2.47
C ALA A 3 -11.25 8.35 3.38
N GLN A 4 -12.59 8.32 3.43
CA GLN A 4 -13.37 7.59 4.43
C GLN A 4 -13.66 6.11 4.08
N GLN A 5 -13.09 5.56 3.00
CA GLN A 5 -13.46 4.21 2.52
C GLN A 5 -12.25 3.29 2.28
N PHE A 6 -11.16 3.46 3.04
CA PHE A 6 -10.02 2.52 3.02
C PHE A 6 -10.02 1.55 4.21
N SER A 7 -11.17 1.37 4.85
CA SER A 7 -11.41 0.23 5.73
C SER A 7 -11.85 -0.94 4.83
N TRP A 8 -11.35 -2.15 5.09
CA TRP A 8 -11.75 -3.42 4.44
C TRP A 8 -11.07 -3.79 3.11
N ILE A 9 -9.80 -4.22 3.16
CA ILE A 9 -9.31 -5.42 2.43
C ILE A 9 -7.98 -5.85 3.06
N CYS A 10 -8.08 -6.51 4.20
CA CYS A 10 -7.03 -7.40 4.62
C CYS A 10 -7.54 -8.82 4.32
N LEU A 11 -7.13 -9.32 3.15
CA LEU A 11 -7.17 -10.70 2.66
C LEU A 11 -8.29 -11.64 3.17
N LEU A 12 -9.44 -11.61 2.50
CA LEU A 12 -10.19 -12.85 2.25
C LEU A 12 -10.32 -13.18 0.75
N THR A 13 -9.87 -12.30 -0.14
CA THR A 13 -9.96 -12.48 -1.61
C THR A 13 -8.62 -12.63 -2.34
N PHE A 14 -7.47 -12.31 -1.71
CA PHE A 14 -6.15 -12.31 -2.38
C PHE A 14 -5.15 -13.34 -1.86
N GLY A 15 -5.61 -14.32 -1.06
CA GLY A 15 -4.76 -15.29 -0.34
C GLY A 15 -3.86 -16.17 -1.22
N GLU A 16 -4.03 -16.18 -2.54
CA GLU A 16 -3.26 -17.06 -3.44
C GLU A 16 -2.26 -16.34 -4.37
N ARG A 17 -2.20 -14.99 -4.38
CA ARG A 17 -1.40 -14.25 -5.39
C ARG A 17 -0.05 -13.71 -4.92
N LEU A 18 0.27 -13.83 -3.63
CA LEU A 18 1.47 -13.23 -3.03
C LEU A 18 2.33 -14.24 -2.28
N THR A 19 3.09 -15.05 -3.01
CA THR A 19 4.11 -15.94 -2.43
C THR A 19 5.55 -15.55 -2.79
N HIS A 20 5.76 -14.46 -3.55
CA HIS A 20 7.11 -14.03 -3.94
C HIS A 20 7.33 -12.51 -3.74
N PRO A 21 8.20 -12.11 -2.77
CA PRO A 21 8.43 -10.71 -2.43
C PRO A 21 9.09 -9.89 -3.56
N ASP A 22 9.94 -10.51 -4.38
CA ASP A 22 10.57 -9.81 -5.50
C ASP A 22 9.53 -9.42 -6.55
N ARG A 23 8.60 -10.34 -6.86
CA ARG A 23 7.55 -10.12 -7.87
C ARG A 23 6.56 -9.05 -7.43
N SER A 24 6.22 -8.98 -6.15
CA SER A 24 5.26 -7.98 -5.64
C SER A 24 5.82 -6.56 -5.70
N ILE A 25 7.13 -6.36 -5.50
CA ILE A 25 7.78 -5.05 -5.67
C ILE A 25 7.79 -4.62 -7.14
N TYR A 26 8.15 -5.50 -8.07
CA TYR A 26 8.14 -5.15 -9.51
C TYR A 26 6.73 -4.79 -9.99
N LEU A 27 5.72 -5.57 -9.60
CA LEU A 27 4.33 -5.31 -9.98
C LEU A 27 3.81 -3.99 -9.42
N PHE A 28 4.22 -3.63 -8.21
CA PHE A 28 3.90 -2.33 -7.62
C PHE A 28 4.29 -1.20 -8.59
N TRP A 29 5.56 -1.14 -9.01
CA TRP A 29 6.04 -0.06 -9.89
C TRP A 29 5.35 0.03 -11.26
N THR A 30 4.82 -1.08 -11.77
CA THR A 30 4.19 -1.13 -13.11
C THR A 30 2.71 -0.79 -13.10
N ASN A 31 2.07 -0.77 -11.93
CA ASN A 31 0.64 -0.54 -11.79
C ASN A 31 0.29 0.95 -11.73
N GLU A 32 -1.01 1.24 -11.81
CA GLU A 32 -1.55 2.57 -11.54
C GLU A 32 -1.61 2.86 -10.03
N HIS A 33 -1.43 4.12 -9.65
CA HIS A 33 -1.33 4.54 -8.26
C HIS A 33 -2.20 5.75 -7.95
N TRP A 34 -2.77 5.76 -6.75
CA TRP A 34 -3.27 6.98 -6.13
C TRP A 34 -2.14 7.68 -5.39
N LEU A 35 -2.04 8.99 -5.59
CA LEU A 35 -1.25 9.86 -4.75
C LEU A 35 -2.11 10.35 -3.58
N VAL A 36 -1.65 10.09 -2.37
CA VAL A 36 -2.23 10.58 -1.12
C VAL A 36 -1.21 11.53 -0.49
N ASP A 37 -1.67 12.69 -0.05
CA ASP A 37 -0.82 13.81 0.41
C ASP A 37 -0.61 13.84 1.94
N ASP A 38 -1.39 13.05 2.67
CA ASP A 38 -1.36 13.00 4.14
C ASP A 38 -1.42 11.55 4.64
N MET A 39 -0.44 11.18 5.48
CA MET A 39 -0.38 9.85 6.10
C MET A 39 -1.53 9.59 7.07
N PHE A 40 -2.12 10.63 7.67
CA PHE A 40 -3.21 10.50 8.63
C PHE A 40 -4.54 10.09 7.99
N ILE A 41 -4.59 10.07 6.65
CA ILE A 41 -5.71 9.51 5.87
C ILE A 41 -5.78 7.98 6.02
N PHE A 42 -4.66 7.31 6.25
CA PHE A 42 -4.63 5.85 6.35
C PHE A 42 -5.05 5.37 7.74
N GLN A 43 -6.06 4.50 7.83
CA GLN A 43 -6.53 3.95 9.10
C GLN A 43 -5.79 2.66 9.52
N ASN A 44 -5.46 1.78 8.57
CA ASN A 44 -4.92 0.42 8.85
C ASN A 44 -3.61 0.09 8.11
N THR A 45 -2.70 1.07 7.93
CA THR A 45 -1.44 0.86 7.20
C THR A 45 -0.21 0.98 8.10
N GLY A 46 0.70 0.02 7.97
CA GLY A 46 2.02 0.02 8.59
C GLY A 46 3.11 0.34 7.57
N PHE A 47 4.33 0.63 8.04
CA PHE A 47 5.48 0.89 7.18
C PHE A 47 6.59 -0.14 7.41
N THR A 48 7.20 -0.62 6.33
CA THR A 48 8.40 -1.45 6.41
C THR A 48 9.61 -0.65 6.91
N LYS A 49 10.51 -1.32 7.63
CA LYS A 49 11.81 -0.77 8.02
C LYS A 49 12.83 -1.02 6.92
N VAL A 50 12.87 -0.17 5.90
CA VAL A 50 13.88 -0.22 4.83
C VAL A 50 14.65 1.09 4.74
N VAL A 51 15.93 1.02 4.35
CA VAL A 51 16.76 2.18 4.04
C VAL A 51 16.42 2.63 2.61
N GLY A 52 15.89 3.83 2.45
CA GLY A 52 15.35 4.34 1.19
C GLY A 52 13.82 4.45 1.24
N ASN A 53 13.13 4.00 0.20
CA ASN A 53 11.67 4.05 0.16
C ASN A 53 11.03 3.12 1.20
N ARG A 54 10.00 3.60 1.89
CA ARG A 54 9.21 2.81 2.83
C ARG A 54 8.00 2.24 2.13
N PHE A 55 7.81 0.93 2.20
CA PHE A 55 6.61 0.31 1.67
C PHE A 55 5.50 0.30 2.72
N LEU A 56 4.27 0.53 2.27
CA LEU A 56 3.07 0.39 3.08
C LEU A 56 2.66 -1.08 3.07
N VAL A 57 2.27 -1.60 4.24
CA VAL A 57 1.80 -2.97 4.47
C VAL A 57 0.49 -2.92 5.26
N CYS A 58 -0.37 -3.94 5.13
CA CYS A 58 -1.53 -4.06 6.03
C CYS A 58 -1.03 -4.32 7.46
N VAL A 59 -1.53 -3.58 8.46
CA VAL A 59 -1.15 -3.80 9.87
C VAL A 59 -1.68 -5.13 10.40
N ASP A 60 -2.83 -5.59 9.90
CA ASP A 60 -3.49 -6.77 10.45
C ASP A 60 -2.86 -8.09 9.95
N CYS A 61 -2.32 -8.12 8.74
CA CYS A 61 -1.75 -9.35 8.15
C CYS A 61 -0.28 -9.24 7.74
N GLU A 62 0.32 -8.05 7.80
CA GLU A 62 1.70 -7.77 7.39
C GLU A 62 2.02 -8.10 5.92
N ILE A 63 1.00 -8.23 5.05
CA ILE A 63 1.16 -8.47 3.62
C ILE A 63 1.26 -7.13 2.86
N GLY A 64 2.13 -7.11 1.85
CA GLY A 64 2.35 -5.97 0.96
C GLY A 64 3.36 -6.27 -0.16
N PRO A 65 3.81 -5.24 -0.89
CA PRO A 65 3.54 -3.81 -0.69
C PRO A 65 2.17 -3.38 -1.24
N ILE A 66 1.37 -2.70 -0.41
CA ILE A 66 0.12 -2.03 -0.85
C ILE A 66 0.35 -0.58 -1.29
N GLY A 67 1.49 -0.02 -0.89
CA GLY A 67 1.89 1.35 -1.17
C GLY A 67 3.38 1.58 -1.02
N CYS A 68 3.84 2.77 -1.41
CA CYS A 68 5.21 3.24 -1.24
C CYS A 68 5.25 4.72 -0.84
N HIS A 69 6.19 5.05 0.02
CA HIS A 69 6.49 6.40 0.46
C HIS A 69 7.97 6.70 0.24
N CYS A 70 8.25 7.77 -0.50
CA CYS A 70 9.62 8.24 -0.75
C CYS A 70 10.05 9.14 0.41
N LEU A 71 11.17 8.83 1.06
CA LEU A 71 11.63 9.63 2.22
C LEU A 71 12.10 11.04 1.86
N ASP A 72 12.47 11.25 0.60
CA ASP A 72 12.84 12.57 0.08
C ASP A 72 11.61 13.49 -0.11
N ASP A 73 10.41 12.91 -0.22
CA ASP A 73 9.14 13.63 -0.33
C ASP A 73 8.15 13.19 0.75
N LYS A 74 8.19 13.91 1.87
CA LYS A 74 7.44 13.60 3.10
C LYS A 74 5.93 13.54 2.95
N ASN A 75 5.39 14.17 1.91
CA ASN A 75 3.95 14.28 1.74
C ASN A 75 3.43 13.35 0.64
N SER A 76 4.29 12.64 -0.10
CA SER A 76 3.82 11.78 -1.19
C SER A 76 3.73 10.32 -0.77
N PHE A 77 2.51 9.78 -0.78
CA PHE A 77 2.21 8.37 -0.55
C PHE A 77 1.53 7.79 -1.78
N TYR A 78 2.14 6.78 -2.39
CA TYR A 78 1.61 6.10 -3.55
C TYR A 78 0.92 4.82 -3.12
N VAL A 79 -0.36 4.66 -3.44
CA VAL A 79 -1.14 3.45 -3.13
C VAL A 79 -1.50 2.76 -4.44
N SER A 80 -1.14 1.48 -4.56
CA SER A 80 -1.41 0.74 -5.80
C SER A 80 -2.89 0.40 -5.91
N LEU A 81 -3.47 0.73 -7.06
CA LEU A 81 -4.89 0.51 -7.36
C LEU A 81 -5.30 -0.96 -7.32
N GLU A 82 -4.37 -1.88 -7.57
CA GLU A 82 -4.64 -3.33 -7.53
C GLU A 82 -5.01 -3.81 -6.12
N TRP A 83 -4.62 -3.07 -5.08
CA TRP A 83 -4.80 -3.45 -3.66
C TRP A 83 -5.93 -2.70 -2.96
N VAL A 84 -6.67 -1.87 -3.69
CA VAL A 84 -7.77 -1.05 -3.18
C VAL A 84 -9.05 -1.46 -3.90
N PHE A 85 -10.06 -1.91 -3.16
CA PHE A 85 -11.43 -1.91 -3.71
C PHE A 85 -12.09 -0.57 -3.46
N HIS A 86 -12.89 -0.17 -4.44
CA HIS A 86 -13.91 0.85 -4.29
C HIS A 86 -15.26 0.13 -4.24
N ASP A 87 -16.09 0.48 -3.25
CA ASP A 87 -17.52 0.12 -3.23
C ASP A 87 -18.32 1.28 -3.81
#